data_AF-A0A0A2F435-F1
#
_entry.id   AF-A0A0A2F435-F1
#
_cell.length_a   1.000
_cell.length_b   1.000
_cell.length_c   1.000
_cell.angle_alpha   90.00
_cell.angle_beta   90.00
_cell.angle_gamma   90.00
#
_symmetry.space_group_name_H-M   'P 1'
#
loop_
_entity.id
_entity.type
_entity.pdbx_description
1 polymer ?
#
loop_
_entity_poly.entity_id
_entity_poly.type
_entity_poly.pdbx_seq_one_letter_code
_entity_poly.pdbx_strand_id
1 'polypeptide(L)'
;MSIRAVLCINKREYRVLRYRQRFARRVSSNGMPASDLYGGTIDVEFESERDSGIFALMTDENTPTIEGYLRISPSEEDTMVRELKFDEAYLVGYSEQQYDDWGAPVTMCVSISPIRLDFNRTVCIERRNSSIWREYRAEKPLFKAPVHTPPSPLVTSVKGEETALPTHTVKYSVTGYNLATIGANDRERVKWLIRVDGRDEQPSQRGETLELTIKPEWTGKDVTVMPYLRKPNEEVSVKTTVERFPKSILFARSMKRPGKTLTGETAEDMLCADKTPEEVRRMHRLFGLQLKASDKELFADMHMLAGMGSLSGGGELLTALIGHFKDSTGTPFSNAYMDQKLKEHPSFHTFVYQEKGVFFNLNDQLKDASGNINKIQMPLIGKISSDRTKFNTLKDKLNGMTLAVDDTSAYEVYVDDYKLTAPNTFSCNLRIIVYDNYGLDAADIVKYGTIAGFRAWYVLQHVRGYKPFLTKMTCIIPIRNKTF
;
A
#
# COMPACT_ATOMS: atom_id res chain seq x y z
N MET A 1 -27.46 19.45 -43.77
CA MET A 1 -27.06 20.39 -42.71
C MET A 1 -28.19 20.46 -41.71
N SER A 2 -27.95 20.04 -40.46
CA SER A 2 -28.92 20.23 -39.38
C SER A 2 -28.77 21.65 -38.85
N ILE A 3 -29.86 22.40 -38.77
CA ILE A 3 -29.89 23.74 -38.18
C ILE A 3 -30.38 23.57 -36.74
N ARG A 4 -29.64 24.12 -35.78
CA ARG A 4 -30.07 24.17 -34.38
C ARG A 4 -30.63 25.56 -34.10
N ALA A 5 -31.90 25.61 -33.66
CA ALA A 5 -32.52 26.84 -33.20
C ALA A 5 -32.87 26.73 -31.70
N VAL A 6 -32.56 27.77 -30.94
CA VAL A 6 -32.78 27.84 -29.49
C VAL A 6 -33.45 29.16 -29.14
N LEU A 7 -34.58 29.09 -28.44
CA LEU A 7 -35.27 30.23 -27.84
C LEU A 7 -34.90 30.26 -26.35
N CYS A 8 -34.48 31.41 -25.85
CA CYS A 8 -34.29 31.66 -24.43
C CYS A 8 -35.29 32.70 -23.96
N ILE A 9 -36.08 32.40 -22.92
CA ILE A 9 -36.97 33.33 -22.22
C ILE A 9 -36.57 33.34 -20.74
N ASN A 10 -36.25 34.50 -20.18
CA ASN A 10 -35.91 34.66 -18.76
C ASN A 10 -34.89 33.61 -18.24
N LYS A 11 -33.88 33.29 -19.07
CA LYS A 11 -32.80 32.31 -18.82
C LYS A 11 -33.17 30.83 -18.98
N ARG A 12 -34.39 30.49 -19.38
CA ARG A 12 -34.78 29.12 -19.77
C ARG A 12 -34.69 28.95 -21.28
N GLU A 13 -34.03 27.88 -21.72
CA GLU A 13 -33.83 27.57 -23.14
C GLU A 13 -34.79 26.49 -23.62
N TYR A 14 -35.34 26.68 -24.82
CA TYR A 14 -36.28 25.79 -25.49
C TYR A 14 -35.72 25.43 -26.85
N ARG A 15 -35.77 24.14 -27.20
CA ARG A 15 -35.39 23.67 -28.54
C ARG A 15 -36.48 24.05 -29.53
N VAL A 16 -36.14 24.93 -30.47
CA VAL A 16 -37.10 25.48 -31.43
C VAL A 16 -37.25 24.55 -32.62
N LEU A 17 -38.50 24.20 -32.93
CA LEU A 17 -38.89 23.47 -34.14
C LEU A 17 -39.06 24.43 -35.31
N ARG A 18 -39.72 25.57 -35.05
CA ARG A 18 -40.01 26.59 -36.06
C ARG A 18 -40.12 27.96 -35.43
N TYR A 19 -39.76 29.00 -36.16
CA TYR A 19 -40.11 30.37 -35.80
C TYR A 19 -40.57 31.16 -37.02
N ARG A 20 -41.33 32.23 -36.77
CA ARG A 20 -41.72 33.22 -37.76
C ARG A 20 -41.61 34.60 -37.15
N GLN A 21 -41.06 35.53 -37.93
CA GLN A 21 -41.09 36.95 -37.61
C GLN A 21 -41.38 37.73 -38.88
N ARG A 22 -42.24 38.75 -38.78
CA ARG A 22 -42.63 39.57 -39.93
C ARG A 22 -42.71 41.05 -39.55
N PHE A 23 -42.20 41.87 -40.45
CA PHE A 23 -42.47 43.31 -40.50
C PHE A 23 -43.15 43.66 -41.82
N ALA A 24 -43.94 44.73 -41.82
CA ALA A 24 -44.60 45.23 -43.01
C ALA A 24 -44.74 46.77 -42.97
N ARG A 25 -44.96 47.35 -44.15
CA ARG A 25 -45.35 48.76 -44.35
C ARG A 25 -46.54 48.79 -45.32
N ARG A 26 -47.45 49.76 -45.15
CA ARG A 26 -48.47 50.02 -46.16
C ARG A 26 -47.82 50.66 -47.37
N VAL A 27 -48.37 50.41 -48.54
CA VAL A 27 -47.86 50.92 -49.80
C VAL A 27 -48.95 51.82 -50.40
N SER A 28 -48.56 53.00 -50.87
CA SER A 28 -49.44 53.92 -51.58
C SER A 28 -49.70 53.44 -53.01
N SER A 29 -50.64 54.07 -53.71
CA SER A 29 -51.01 53.70 -55.09
C SER A 29 -49.86 53.75 -56.10
N ASN A 30 -48.77 54.47 -55.80
CA ASN A 30 -47.57 54.55 -56.66
C ASN A 30 -46.43 53.60 -56.26
N GLY A 31 -46.65 52.70 -55.29
CA GLY A 31 -45.63 51.74 -54.84
C GLY A 31 -44.72 52.23 -53.70
N MET A 32 -44.85 53.49 -53.26
CA MET A 32 -44.02 54.04 -52.17
C MET A 32 -44.55 53.63 -50.79
N PRO A 33 -43.67 53.37 -49.80
CA PRO A 33 -44.08 53.16 -48.41
C PRO A 33 -44.89 54.34 -47.87
N ALA A 34 -46.09 54.05 -47.37
CA ALA A 34 -47.08 55.01 -46.90
C ALA A 34 -47.34 54.93 -45.38
N SER A 35 -46.60 54.08 -44.66
CA SER A 35 -46.68 53.97 -43.21
C SER A 35 -45.32 53.71 -42.59
N ASP A 36 -45.25 53.93 -41.27
CA ASP A 36 -44.20 53.37 -40.44
C ASP A 36 -44.19 51.84 -40.48
N LEU A 37 -43.08 51.26 -40.01
CA LEU A 37 -42.89 49.83 -39.88
C LEU A 37 -43.81 49.29 -38.78
N TYR A 38 -44.60 48.25 -39.07
CA TYR A 38 -45.43 47.54 -38.09
C TYR A 38 -45.16 46.03 -38.15
N GLY A 39 -45.58 45.31 -37.10
CA GLY A 39 -45.24 43.90 -36.87
C GLY A 39 -44.10 43.76 -35.87
N GLY A 40 -43.28 42.71 -36.01
CA GLY A 40 -42.16 42.41 -35.13
C GLY A 40 -42.46 41.43 -34.01
N THR A 41 -43.70 40.93 -33.93
CA THR A 41 -44.03 39.75 -33.09
C THR A 41 -43.20 38.56 -33.56
N ILE A 42 -42.65 37.81 -32.61
CA ILE A 42 -41.90 36.58 -32.84
C ILE A 42 -42.81 35.43 -32.44
N ASP A 43 -43.24 34.65 -33.42
CA ASP A 43 -44.00 33.43 -33.20
C ASP A 43 -43.02 32.25 -33.19
N VAL A 44 -43.02 31.45 -32.13
CA VAL A 44 -42.08 30.34 -31.96
C VAL A 44 -42.82 29.07 -31.57
N GLU A 45 -42.49 27.98 -32.22
CA GLU A 45 -42.97 26.62 -31.97
C GLU A 45 -41.80 25.76 -31.45
N PHE A 46 -41.99 25.09 -30.32
CA PHE A 46 -41.01 24.23 -29.67
C PHE A 46 -41.68 23.01 -29.02
N GLU A 47 -40.91 21.96 -28.73
CA GLU A 47 -41.42 20.78 -28.02
C GLU A 47 -41.85 21.17 -26.60
N SER A 48 -43.03 20.71 -26.17
CA SER A 48 -43.56 20.94 -24.84
C SER A 48 -42.69 20.25 -23.79
N GLU A 49 -42.37 20.99 -22.73
CA GLU A 49 -41.75 20.44 -21.51
C GLU A 49 -42.83 20.25 -20.43
N ARG A 50 -42.57 19.45 -19.39
CA ARG A 50 -43.53 19.25 -18.28
C ARG A 50 -43.82 20.51 -17.42
N ASP A 51 -43.25 21.65 -17.80
CA ASP A 51 -43.23 22.88 -17.03
C ASP A 51 -44.27 23.89 -17.55
N SER A 52 -45.11 24.40 -16.66
CA SER A 52 -46.17 25.38 -16.97
C SER A 52 -45.70 26.84 -16.86
N GLY A 53 -44.38 27.08 -16.75
CA GLY A 53 -43.81 28.41 -16.47
C GLY A 53 -44.13 29.47 -17.52
N ILE A 54 -44.16 29.13 -18.80
CA ILE A 54 -44.52 30.07 -19.88
C ILE A 54 -46.00 30.47 -19.80
N PHE A 55 -46.88 29.49 -19.56
CA PHE A 55 -48.29 29.76 -19.40
C PHE A 55 -48.55 30.64 -18.18
N ALA A 56 -47.87 30.36 -17.06
CA ALA A 56 -47.94 31.17 -15.85
C ALA A 56 -47.53 32.63 -16.08
N LEU A 57 -46.46 32.87 -16.87
CA LEU A 57 -46.03 34.23 -17.25
C LEU A 57 -47.08 34.97 -18.07
N MET A 58 -47.84 34.28 -18.92
CA MET A 58 -48.90 34.89 -19.72
C MET A 58 -50.16 35.20 -18.90
N THR A 59 -50.47 34.39 -17.88
CA THR A 59 -51.66 34.56 -17.03
C THR A 59 -51.42 35.45 -15.81
N ASP A 60 -50.20 35.92 -15.57
CA ASP A 60 -49.87 36.76 -14.42
C ASP A 60 -50.56 38.12 -14.51
N GLU A 61 -51.28 38.51 -13.45
CA GLU A 61 -52.05 39.76 -13.39
C GLU A 61 -51.18 41.01 -13.56
N ASN A 62 -49.89 40.93 -13.22
CA ASN A 62 -48.96 42.04 -13.37
C ASN A 62 -48.41 42.18 -14.80
N THR A 63 -48.74 41.25 -15.70
CA THR A 63 -48.28 41.23 -17.10
C THR A 63 -46.76 41.46 -17.20
N PRO A 64 -45.94 40.60 -16.59
CA PRO A 64 -44.50 40.81 -16.47
C PRO A 64 -43.84 40.85 -17.84
N THR A 65 -42.88 41.75 -18.00
CA THR A 65 -42.01 41.75 -19.19
C THR A 65 -41.05 40.57 -19.15
N ILE A 66 -40.76 40.01 -20.32
CA ILE A 66 -39.74 38.98 -20.54
C ILE A 66 -38.57 39.53 -21.36
N GLU A 67 -37.40 38.98 -21.11
CA GLU A 67 -36.19 39.22 -21.90
C GLU A 67 -35.65 37.89 -22.44
N GLY A 68 -34.93 37.94 -23.56
CA GLY A 68 -34.46 36.72 -24.17
C GLY A 68 -33.83 36.85 -25.55
N TYR A 69 -33.64 35.70 -26.18
CA TYR A 69 -33.11 35.63 -27.54
C TYR A 69 -33.61 34.39 -28.29
N LEU A 70 -33.65 34.48 -29.61
CA LEU A 70 -33.70 33.34 -30.52
C LEU A 70 -32.36 33.26 -31.26
N ARG A 71 -31.66 32.13 -31.14
CA ARG A 71 -30.40 31.86 -31.86
C ARG A 71 -30.54 30.72 -32.82
N ILE A 72 -29.85 30.84 -33.95
CA ILE A 72 -29.78 29.85 -35.02
C ILE A 72 -28.31 29.60 -35.34
N SER A 73 -27.89 28.35 -35.24
CA SER A 73 -26.53 27.92 -35.54
C SER A 73 -26.50 26.66 -36.43
N PRO A 74 -25.43 26.44 -37.21
CA PRO A 74 -25.15 25.15 -37.83
C PRO A 74 -24.88 24.10 -36.75
N SER A 75 -25.28 22.84 -36.98
CA SER A 75 -25.24 21.79 -35.95
C SER A 75 -23.85 21.40 -35.42
N GLU A 76 -22.75 21.80 -36.07
CA GLU A 76 -21.41 21.27 -35.79
C GLU A 76 -20.36 22.33 -35.44
N GLU A 77 -20.69 23.63 -35.49
CA GLU A 77 -19.79 24.72 -35.10
C GLU A 77 -20.53 25.75 -34.26
N ASP A 78 -19.87 26.29 -33.22
CA ASP A 78 -20.39 27.35 -32.34
C ASP A 78 -20.45 28.73 -33.04
N THR A 79 -20.49 28.73 -34.37
CA THR A 79 -20.64 29.90 -35.22
C THR A 79 -22.13 30.29 -35.29
N MET A 80 -22.48 31.34 -34.55
CA MET A 80 -23.82 31.94 -34.60
C MET A 80 -24.11 32.49 -36.00
N VAL A 81 -25.13 31.95 -36.67
CA VAL A 81 -25.58 32.44 -37.99
C VAL A 81 -26.62 33.56 -37.83
N ARG A 82 -27.50 33.44 -36.84
CA ARG A 82 -28.51 34.48 -36.57
C ARG A 82 -28.89 34.56 -35.08
N GLU A 83 -29.05 35.77 -34.58
CA GLU A 83 -29.59 36.10 -33.25
C GLU A 83 -30.68 37.17 -33.40
N LEU A 84 -31.86 36.89 -32.83
CA LEU A 84 -32.90 37.89 -32.52
C LEU A 84 -32.91 38.06 -31.02
N LYS A 85 -32.48 39.20 -30.50
CA LYS A 85 -32.52 39.48 -29.06
C LYS A 85 -33.70 40.39 -28.76
N PHE A 86 -34.56 40.01 -27.81
CA PHE A 86 -35.69 40.83 -27.38
C PHE A 86 -35.55 41.24 -25.92
N ASP A 87 -35.99 42.45 -25.62
CA ASP A 87 -35.98 43.02 -24.28
C ASP A 87 -37.29 43.80 -24.06
N GLU A 88 -37.72 43.87 -22.80
CA GLU A 88 -39.03 44.39 -22.37
C GLU A 88 -40.19 43.82 -23.23
N ALA A 89 -40.20 42.52 -23.49
CA ALA A 89 -41.20 41.89 -24.35
C ALA A 89 -42.38 41.33 -23.54
N TYR A 90 -43.53 41.13 -24.20
CA TYR A 90 -44.72 40.54 -23.59
C TYR A 90 -45.11 39.25 -24.32
N LEU A 91 -45.56 38.25 -23.56
CA LEU A 91 -46.25 37.09 -24.13
C LEU A 91 -47.69 37.48 -24.46
N VAL A 92 -48.01 37.48 -25.75
CA VAL A 92 -49.32 37.94 -26.27
C VAL A 92 -50.12 36.83 -26.94
N GLY A 93 -49.56 35.63 -27.04
CA GLY A 93 -50.22 34.46 -27.61
C GLY A 93 -49.60 33.18 -27.07
N TYR A 94 -50.45 32.19 -26.84
CA TYR A 94 -50.09 30.85 -26.37
C TYR A 94 -51.06 29.84 -26.98
N SER A 95 -50.53 28.72 -27.47
CA SER A 95 -51.34 27.55 -27.79
C SER A 95 -50.51 26.28 -27.65
N GLU A 96 -51.11 25.22 -27.13
CA GLU A 96 -50.55 23.87 -27.16
C GLU A 96 -51.30 23.03 -28.19
N GLN A 97 -50.57 22.19 -28.91
CA GLN A 97 -51.15 21.29 -29.91
C GLN A 97 -50.48 19.91 -29.82
N GLN A 98 -51.30 18.88 -30.01
CA GLN A 98 -50.84 17.51 -30.20
C GLN A 98 -51.57 16.96 -31.42
N TYR A 99 -50.80 16.44 -32.38
CA TYR A 99 -51.34 15.69 -33.52
C TYR A 99 -51.39 14.20 -33.15
N ASP A 100 -52.39 13.47 -33.63
CA ASP A 100 -52.54 12.02 -33.44
C ASP A 100 -51.69 11.17 -34.39
N ASP A 101 -50.85 11.82 -35.20
CA ASP A 101 -49.96 11.18 -36.16
C ASP A 101 -48.65 10.66 -35.51
N TRP A 102 -48.49 9.33 -35.49
CA TRP A 102 -47.22 8.60 -35.41
C TRP A 102 -46.22 9.01 -34.30
N GLY A 103 -46.71 9.44 -33.13
CA GLY A 103 -45.86 9.71 -31.96
C GLY A 103 -45.16 11.07 -31.97
N ALA A 104 -45.71 12.06 -32.69
CA ALA A 104 -45.24 13.44 -32.61
C ALA A 104 -45.33 13.97 -31.15
N PRO A 105 -44.28 14.65 -30.63
CA PRO A 105 -44.33 15.25 -29.31
C PRO A 105 -45.38 16.37 -29.26
N VAL A 106 -45.94 16.64 -28.07
CA VAL A 106 -46.78 17.83 -27.85
C VAL A 106 -45.93 19.06 -28.16
N THR A 107 -46.45 19.99 -28.95
CA THR A 107 -45.76 21.25 -29.28
C THR A 107 -46.44 22.44 -28.63
N MET A 108 -45.63 23.42 -28.25
CA MET A 108 -46.05 24.70 -27.70
C MET A 108 -45.74 25.80 -28.70
N CYS A 109 -46.71 26.68 -28.93
CA CYS A 109 -46.56 27.88 -29.73
C CYS A 109 -46.75 29.12 -28.86
N VAL A 110 -45.81 30.06 -28.95
CA VAL A 110 -45.88 31.35 -28.24
C VAL A 110 -45.70 32.51 -29.20
N SER A 111 -46.38 33.62 -28.92
CA SER A 111 -46.21 34.89 -29.62
C SER A 111 -45.59 35.92 -28.67
N ILE A 112 -44.38 36.38 -28.99
CA ILE A 112 -43.62 37.33 -28.19
C ILE A 112 -43.68 38.71 -28.86
N SER A 113 -44.16 39.72 -28.14
CA SER A 113 -44.28 41.11 -28.60
C SER A 113 -43.20 41.99 -27.94
N PRO A 114 -42.05 42.20 -28.59
CA PRO A 114 -40.95 42.99 -28.03
C PRO A 114 -41.19 44.50 -28.06
N ILE A 115 -40.75 45.19 -26.99
CA ILE A 115 -40.53 46.65 -27.02
C ILE A 115 -39.18 46.96 -27.65
N ARG A 116 -38.11 46.21 -27.32
CA ARG A 116 -36.78 46.33 -27.92
C ARG A 116 -36.39 45.03 -28.61
N LEU A 117 -35.83 45.14 -29.81
CA LEU A 117 -35.46 44.00 -30.65
C LEU A 117 -34.19 44.28 -31.45
N ASP A 118 -33.19 43.41 -31.28
CA ASP A 118 -31.91 43.50 -31.96
C ASP A 118 -31.70 42.29 -32.89
N PHE A 119 -31.26 42.55 -34.12
CA PHE A 119 -30.87 41.54 -35.10
C PHE A 119 -29.36 41.47 -35.20
N ASN A 120 -28.77 40.34 -34.83
CA ASN A 120 -27.32 40.11 -34.85
C ASN A 120 -26.51 41.23 -34.15
N ARG A 121 -27.15 42.00 -33.27
CA ARG A 121 -26.61 43.22 -32.63
C ARG A 121 -26.18 44.33 -33.61
N THR A 122 -26.57 44.23 -34.89
CA THR A 122 -26.24 45.21 -35.92
C THR A 122 -27.42 46.13 -36.23
N VAL A 123 -28.65 45.61 -36.18
CA VAL A 123 -29.87 46.41 -36.34
C VAL A 123 -30.64 46.35 -35.03
N CYS A 124 -30.65 47.46 -34.30
CA CYS A 124 -31.30 47.58 -33.00
C CYS A 124 -32.50 48.52 -33.12
N ILE A 125 -33.71 47.99 -32.94
CA ILE A 125 -34.95 48.75 -33.06
C ILE A 125 -35.76 48.71 -31.77
N GLU A 126 -36.48 49.79 -31.48
CA GLU A 126 -37.35 49.91 -30.32
C GLU A 126 -38.70 50.54 -30.69
N ARG A 127 -39.76 50.16 -29.96
CA ARG A 127 -41.08 50.76 -30.08
C ARG A 127 -41.17 52.02 -29.21
N ARG A 128 -41.48 53.17 -29.83
CA ARG A 128 -41.79 54.42 -29.13
C ARG A 128 -43.19 54.93 -29.51
N ASN A 129 -43.83 55.70 -28.62
CA ASN A 129 -45.03 56.52 -28.83
C ASN A 129 -45.99 56.01 -29.93
N SER A 130 -46.90 55.10 -29.57
CA SER A 130 -47.93 54.52 -30.48
C SER A 130 -47.46 53.36 -31.37
N SER A 131 -46.56 52.49 -30.88
CA SER A 131 -46.11 51.25 -31.55
C SER A 131 -45.23 51.43 -32.81
N ILE A 132 -44.56 52.58 -32.95
CA ILE A 132 -43.69 52.85 -34.10
C ILE A 132 -42.27 52.34 -33.80
N TRP A 133 -41.72 51.52 -34.70
CA TRP A 133 -40.33 51.08 -34.62
C TRP A 133 -39.35 52.19 -35.05
N ARG A 134 -38.35 52.47 -34.22
CA ARG A 134 -37.23 53.38 -34.50
C ARG A 134 -35.91 52.68 -34.24
N GLU A 135 -34.90 52.97 -35.05
CA GLU A 135 -33.54 52.50 -34.79
C GLU A 135 -32.95 53.27 -33.61
N TYR A 136 -32.30 52.57 -32.70
CA TYR A 136 -31.59 53.17 -31.57
C TYR A 136 -30.14 52.70 -31.57
N ARG A 137 -29.23 53.59 -31.18
CA ARG A 137 -27.81 53.24 -31.03
C ARG A 137 -27.60 52.82 -29.58
N ALA A 138 -27.44 51.52 -29.33
CA ALA A 138 -27.12 51.02 -28.00
C ALA A 138 -25.74 51.56 -27.57
N GLU A 139 -25.69 52.43 -26.55
CA GLU A 139 -24.43 53.07 -26.14
C GLU A 139 -23.43 52.10 -25.51
N LYS A 140 -23.87 50.93 -25.04
CA LYS A 140 -23.05 49.81 -24.54
C LYS A 140 -23.84 48.50 -24.71
N PRO A 141 -23.18 47.36 -25.03
CA PRO A 141 -23.87 46.06 -25.03
C PRO A 141 -24.32 45.72 -23.60
N LEU A 142 -25.62 45.84 -23.35
CA LEU A 142 -26.27 45.32 -22.14
C LEU A 142 -26.30 43.78 -22.23
N PHE A 143 -25.69 43.12 -21.25
CA PHE A 143 -25.55 41.68 -21.02
C PHE A 143 -24.44 40.91 -21.75
N LYS A 144 -23.49 40.38 -20.95
CA LYS A 144 -22.76 39.14 -21.25
C LYS A 144 -23.74 37.98 -21.03
N ALA A 145 -23.96 37.15 -22.05
CA ALA A 145 -24.78 35.95 -21.91
C ALA A 145 -24.31 35.11 -20.70
N PRO A 146 -25.22 34.55 -19.89
CA PRO A 146 -24.85 33.51 -18.94
C PRO A 146 -24.25 32.36 -19.75
N VAL A 147 -22.99 32.06 -19.54
CA VAL A 147 -22.35 30.87 -20.11
C VAL A 147 -22.98 29.68 -19.39
N HIS A 148 -23.98 29.03 -19.99
CA HIS A 148 -24.41 27.72 -19.53
C HIS A 148 -23.27 26.75 -19.81
N THR A 149 -22.36 26.61 -18.86
CA THR A 149 -21.28 25.63 -18.95
C THR A 149 -21.91 24.27 -18.69
N PRO A 150 -21.72 23.28 -19.58
CA PRO A 150 -22.10 21.90 -19.28
C PRO A 150 -21.52 21.49 -17.91
N PRO A 151 -22.22 20.65 -17.12
CA PRO A 151 -21.67 20.13 -15.88
C PRO A 151 -20.32 19.50 -16.22
N SER A 152 -19.27 20.02 -15.59
CA SER A 152 -17.93 19.57 -15.93
C SER A 152 -17.69 18.15 -15.44
N PRO A 153 -16.92 17.37 -16.19
CA PRO A 153 -16.70 15.98 -15.86
C PRO A 153 -15.90 15.85 -14.57
N LEU A 154 -16.36 14.93 -13.72
CA LEU A 154 -15.77 14.55 -12.45
C LEU A 154 -15.71 13.03 -12.38
N VAL A 155 -14.62 12.53 -11.81
CA VAL A 155 -14.50 11.12 -11.42
C VAL A 155 -15.32 10.91 -10.16
N THR A 156 -16.11 9.84 -10.11
CA THR A 156 -16.98 9.52 -8.96
C THR A 156 -16.63 8.20 -8.29
N SER A 157 -15.91 7.30 -8.97
CA SER A 157 -15.46 6.05 -8.36
C SER A 157 -14.18 5.50 -8.97
N VAL A 158 -13.44 4.77 -8.15
CA VAL A 158 -12.15 4.16 -8.49
C VAL A 158 -12.05 2.79 -7.83
N LYS A 159 -11.33 1.87 -8.47
CA LYS A 159 -11.03 0.53 -7.97
C LYS A 159 -9.51 0.32 -7.93
N GLY A 160 -9.05 -0.42 -6.92
CA GLY A 160 -7.66 -0.82 -6.71
C GLY A 160 -7.58 -1.91 -5.66
N GLU A 161 -6.37 -2.32 -5.27
CA GLU A 161 -6.15 -3.34 -4.23
C GLU A 161 -6.17 -2.72 -2.84
N GLU A 162 -6.75 -3.41 -1.85
CA GLU A 162 -6.79 -2.95 -0.45
C GLU A 162 -5.45 -3.12 0.27
N THR A 163 -4.63 -4.05 -0.20
CA THR A 163 -3.31 -4.38 0.38
C THR A 163 -2.29 -4.52 -0.72
N ALA A 164 -1.05 -4.12 -0.45
CA ALA A 164 0.04 -4.29 -1.39
C ALA A 164 1.35 -4.63 -0.69
N LEU A 165 2.23 -5.34 -1.40
CA LEU A 165 3.59 -5.53 -0.96
C LEU A 165 4.46 -4.34 -1.37
N PRO A 166 5.46 -3.96 -0.57
CA PRO A 166 6.48 -3.02 -1.04
C PRO A 166 7.12 -3.56 -2.32
N THR A 167 7.56 -2.65 -3.19
CA THR A 167 8.19 -2.88 -4.51
C THR A 167 7.28 -3.45 -5.59
N HIS A 168 6.07 -3.91 -5.26
CA HIS A 168 5.12 -4.44 -6.24
C HIS A 168 4.37 -3.30 -6.94
N THR A 169 3.97 -3.54 -8.19
CA THR A 169 3.13 -2.61 -8.96
C THR A 169 1.67 -2.97 -8.77
N VAL A 170 0.87 -2.00 -8.32
CA VAL A 170 -0.57 -2.12 -8.14
C VAL A 170 -1.28 -1.31 -9.21
N LYS A 171 -2.33 -1.90 -9.80
CA LYS A 171 -3.16 -1.24 -10.81
C LYS A 171 -4.40 -0.62 -10.18
N TYR A 172 -4.63 0.66 -10.47
CA TYR A 172 -5.84 1.39 -10.11
C TYR A 172 -6.59 1.78 -11.37
N SER A 173 -7.92 1.78 -11.33
CA SER A 173 -8.76 2.09 -12.49
C SER A 173 -9.97 2.92 -12.08
N VAL A 174 -10.22 3.98 -12.84
CA VAL A 174 -11.47 4.75 -12.74
C VAL A 174 -12.63 3.85 -13.17
N THR A 175 -13.71 3.86 -12.41
CA THR A 175 -14.90 3.01 -12.66
C THR A 175 -16.18 3.82 -12.87
N GLY A 176 -16.15 5.13 -12.62
CA GLY A 176 -17.36 5.95 -12.68
C GLY A 176 -17.08 7.44 -12.83
N TYR A 177 -18.04 8.10 -13.49
CA TYR A 177 -18.10 9.55 -13.68
C TYR A 177 -19.47 10.08 -13.28
N ASN A 178 -19.57 11.40 -13.08
CA ASN A 178 -20.84 12.08 -12.84
C ASN A 178 -21.71 12.23 -14.11
N LEU A 179 -21.16 11.96 -15.29
CA LEU A 179 -21.85 12.03 -16.58
C LEU A 179 -22.05 10.61 -17.13
N ALA A 180 -23.21 10.36 -17.74
CA ALA A 180 -23.53 9.06 -18.35
C ALA A 180 -22.61 8.72 -19.55
N THR A 181 -22.12 9.74 -20.25
CA THR A 181 -21.15 9.61 -21.33
C THR A 181 -19.98 10.55 -21.09
N ILE A 182 -18.77 10.06 -21.37
CA ILE A 182 -17.53 10.82 -21.20
C ILE A 182 -16.70 10.70 -22.49
N GLY A 183 -16.15 11.82 -22.95
CA GLY A 183 -15.33 11.86 -24.16
C GLY A 183 -13.94 11.27 -23.92
N ALA A 184 -13.32 10.73 -24.99
CA ALA A 184 -11.98 10.14 -24.92
C ALA A 184 -10.92 11.12 -24.37
N ASN A 185 -10.98 12.39 -24.79
CA ASN A 185 -10.08 13.43 -24.28
C ASN A 185 -10.24 13.69 -22.77
N ASP A 186 -11.44 13.52 -22.19
CA ASP A 186 -11.59 13.63 -20.75
C ASP A 186 -10.96 12.43 -20.03
N ARG A 187 -11.16 11.22 -20.56
CA ARG A 187 -10.55 9.98 -20.04
C ARG A 187 -9.03 10.08 -20.00
N GLU A 188 -8.41 10.57 -21.06
CA GLU A 188 -6.95 10.74 -21.17
C GLU A 188 -6.39 11.84 -20.24
N ARG A 189 -7.22 12.80 -19.83
CA ARG A 189 -6.81 13.91 -18.96
C ARG A 189 -6.95 13.62 -17.47
N VAL A 190 -7.52 12.48 -17.08
CA VAL A 190 -7.57 12.06 -15.68
C VAL A 190 -6.16 12.09 -15.09
N LYS A 191 -6.01 12.83 -13.99
CA LYS A 191 -4.79 12.93 -13.20
C LYS A 191 -4.94 12.10 -11.93
N TRP A 192 -3.83 11.80 -11.29
CA TRP A 192 -3.79 11.05 -10.05
C TRP A 192 -3.06 11.84 -8.97
N LEU A 193 -3.49 11.68 -7.72
CA LEU A 193 -2.80 12.16 -6.53
C LEU A 193 -2.60 10.95 -5.61
N ILE A 194 -1.38 10.76 -5.13
CA ILE A 194 -1.02 9.71 -4.19
C ILE A 194 -0.67 10.39 -2.87
N ARG A 195 -1.30 9.96 -1.78
CA ARG A 195 -1.03 10.49 -0.44
C ARG A 195 -0.53 9.38 0.46
N VAL A 196 0.63 9.62 1.08
CA VAL A 196 1.26 8.69 2.05
C VAL A 196 1.74 9.50 3.25
N ASP A 197 1.29 9.17 4.45
CA ASP A 197 1.59 9.92 5.69
C ASP A 197 1.37 11.44 5.56
N GLY A 198 0.31 11.86 4.88
CA GLY A 198 -0.01 13.28 4.67
C GLY A 198 0.90 14.02 3.68
N ARG A 199 1.82 13.31 3.00
CA ARG A 199 2.60 13.85 1.89
C ARG A 199 1.97 13.46 0.57
N ASP A 200 1.82 14.45 -0.30
CA ASP A 200 1.20 14.30 -1.61
C ASP A 200 2.26 14.15 -2.70
N GLU A 201 2.10 13.13 -3.54
CA GLU A 201 2.88 12.90 -4.76
C GLU A 201 1.95 12.89 -5.98
N GLN A 202 2.32 13.61 -7.03
CA GLN A 202 1.59 13.61 -8.30
C GLN A 202 2.38 12.81 -9.34
N PRO A 203 1.93 11.59 -9.69
CA PRO A 203 2.56 10.84 -10.78
C PRO A 203 2.35 11.56 -12.11
N SER A 204 3.30 11.39 -13.04
CA SER A 204 3.21 11.93 -14.39
C SER A 204 2.19 11.18 -15.27
N GLN A 205 1.87 9.93 -14.93
CA GLN A 205 0.89 9.10 -15.64
C GLN A 205 -0.50 9.75 -15.60
N ARG A 206 -1.16 9.74 -16.76
CA ARG A 206 -2.54 10.19 -16.95
C ARG A 206 -3.38 9.10 -17.57
N GLY A 207 -4.69 9.29 -17.54
CA GLY A 207 -5.66 8.34 -18.06
C GLY A 207 -6.46 7.66 -16.97
N GLU A 208 -7.39 6.81 -17.38
CA GLU A 208 -8.31 6.09 -16.49
C GLU A 208 -7.62 4.99 -15.67
N THR A 209 -6.34 4.72 -15.92
CA THR A 209 -5.56 3.70 -15.23
C THR A 209 -4.26 4.29 -14.72
N LEU A 210 -3.87 3.88 -13.51
CA LEU A 210 -2.58 4.15 -12.89
C LEU A 210 -1.92 2.82 -12.53
N GLU A 211 -0.67 2.63 -12.94
CA GLU A 211 0.18 1.54 -12.48
C GLU A 211 1.19 2.12 -11.49
N LEU A 212 0.98 1.87 -10.21
CA LEU A 212 1.79 2.46 -9.14
C LEU A 212 2.69 1.39 -8.52
N THR A 213 4.00 1.56 -8.69
CA THR A 213 4.99 0.80 -7.93
C THR A 213 5.06 1.32 -6.49
N ILE A 214 4.73 0.46 -5.53
CA ILE A 214 4.78 0.79 -4.11
C ILE A 214 6.24 0.92 -3.68
N LYS A 215 6.62 2.07 -3.11
CA LYS A 215 8.00 2.30 -2.70
C LYS A 215 8.35 1.54 -1.42
N PRO A 216 9.59 1.03 -1.26
CA PRO A 216 10.01 0.35 -0.03
C PRO A 216 9.78 1.16 1.25
N GLU A 217 9.98 2.47 1.22
CA GLU A 217 9.77 3.38 2.34
C GLU A 217 8.31 3.57 2.74
N TRP A 218 7.37 3.05 1.93
CA TRP A 218 5.95 3.03 2.24
C TRP A 218 5.53 1.80 3.07
N THR A 219 6.45 0.88 3.35
CA THR A 219 6.20 -0.32 4.17
C THR A 219 5.48 0.01 5.48
N GLY A 220 4.35 -0.65 5.73
CA GLY A 220 3.55 -0.49 6.94
C GLY A 220 2.78 0.83 7.06
N LYS A 221 2.56 1.52 5.93
CA LYS A 221 1.79 2.76 5.81
C LYS A 221 0.59 2.57 4.90
N ASP A 222 -0.32 3.54 4.95
CA ASP A 222 -1.46 3.61 4.05
C ASP A 222 -1.16 4.53 2.85
N VAL A 223 -1.45 4.04 1.66
CA VAL A 223 -1.34 4.77 0.39
C VAL A 223 -2.73 5.10 -0.10
N THR A 224 -3.10 6.37 -0.12
CA THR A 224 -4.40 6.83 -0.63
C THR A 224 -4.24 7.34 -2.06
N VAL A 225 -4.97 6.73 -3.00
CA VAL A 225 -4.86 7.02 -4.44
C VAL A 225 -6.16 7.66 -4.93
N MET A 226 -6.06 8.89 -5.45
CA MET A 226 -7.19 9.73 -5.85
C MET A 226 -7.09 10.10 -7.33
N PRO A 227 -7.93 9.54 -8.22
CA PRO A 227 -8.09 10.06 -9.58
C PRO A 227 -8.93 11.34 -9.58
N TYR A 228 -8.60 12.28 -10.46
CA TYR A 228 -9.36 13.52 -10.59
C TYR A 228 -9.18 14.19 -11.96
N LEU A 229 -10.19 14.96 -12.37
CA LEU A 229 -10.14 15.84 -13.54
C LEU A 229 -9.95 17.31 -13.17
N ARG A 230 -10.60 17.76 -12.08
CA ARG A 230 -10.53 19.15 -11.60
C ARG A 230 -9.67 19.29 -10.36
N LYS A 231 -10.09 18.65 -9.26
CA LYS A 231 -9.39 18.63 -7.97
C LYS A 231 -9.50 17.24 -7.33
N PRO A 232 -8.49 16.81 -6.57
CA PRO A 232 -8.58 15.60 -5.76
C PRO A 232 -9.79 15.62 -4.82
N ASN A 233 -10.45 14.48 -4.65
CA ASN A 233 -11.50 14.26 -3.66
C ASN A 233 -11.19 12.97 -2.89
N GLU A 234 -11.04 13.07 -1.57
CA GLU A 234 -10.69 11.93 -0.73
C GLU A 234 -11.82 10.89 -0.65
N GLU A 235 -13.08 11.31 -0.81
CA GLU A 235 -14.22 10.39 -0.94
C GLU A 235 -14.17 9.55 -2.22
N VAL A 236 -13.40 9.99 -3.23
CA VAL A 236 -13.16 9.27 -4.49
C VAL A 236 -11.71 8.78 -4.48
N SER A 237 -11.42 7.86 -3.57
CA SER A 237 -10.09 7.28 -3.41
C SER A 237 -10.12 5.78 -3.14
N VAL A 238 -8.98 5.14 -3.36
CA VAL A 238 -8.68 3.80 -2.83
C VAL A 238 -7.61 3.95 -1.78
N LYS A 239 -7.81 3.31 -0.63
CA LYS A 239 -6.83 3.19 0.43
C LYS A 239 -6.18 1.82 0.37
N THR A 240 -4.89 1.79 0.07
CA THR A 240 -4.09 0.56 -0.01
C THR A 240 -3.11 0.51 1.15
N THR A 241 -3.24 -0.52 1.99
CA THR A 241 -2.35 -0.74 3.13
C THR A 241 -1.11 -1.49 2.64
N VAL A 242 0.07 -0.88 2.79
CA VAL A 242 1.33 -1.55 2.44
C VAL A 242 1.72 -2.48 3.57
N GLU A 243 1.91 -3.76 3.25
CA GLU A 243 2.22 -4.78 4.25
C GLU A 243 3.44 -4.41 5.10
N ARG A 244 3.32 -4.65 6.41
CA ARG A 244 4.40 -4.48 7.38
C ARG A 244 5.06 -5.83 7.63
N PHE A 245 6.39 -5.83 7.76
CA PHE A 245 7.14 -6.99 8.19
C PHE A 245 7.50 -6.91 9.68
N PRO A 246 7.46 -8.04 10.43
CA PRO A 246 7.89 -8.08 11.82
C PRO A 246 9.35 -7.67 11.98
N LYS A 247 9.67 -7.04 13.10
CA LYS A 247 11.05 -6.62 13.43
C LYS A 247 12.00 -7.80 13.60
N SER A 248 11.50 -8.90 14.14
CA SER A 248 12.25 -10.13 14.37
C SER A 248 11.32 -11.33 14.22
N ILE A 249 11.77 -12.36 13.50
CA ILE A 249 11.01 -13.59 13.28
C ILE A 249 11.92 -14.77 13.58
N LEU A 250 11.48 -15.71 14.43
CA LEU A 250 12.14 -17.01 14.57
C LEU A 250 11.90 -17.82 13.30
N PHE A 251 12.87 -17.78 12.39
CA PHE A 251 12.78 -18.42 11.08
C PHE A 251 12.96 -19.93 11.16
N ALA A 252 13.96 -20.39 11.89
CA ALA A 252 14.27 -21.81 12.01
C ALA A 252 14.81 -22.17 13.39
N ARG A 253 14.64 -23.42 13.79
CA ARG A 253 15.29 -23.98 14.98
C ARG A 253 15.57 -25.47 14.82
N SER A 254 16.51 -25.98 15.61
CA SER A 254 16.74 -27.43 15.73
C SER A 254 15.50 -28.17 16.23
N MET A 255 15.44 -29.48 15.96
CA MET A 255 14.42 -30.36 16.54
C MET A 255 14.49 -30.35 18.07
N LYS A 256 15.69 -30.61 18.61
CA LYS A 256 15.99 -30.45 20.04
C LYS A 256 15.87 -28.98 20.43
N ARG A 257 15.24 -28.73 21.58
CA ARG A 257 15.33 -27.42 22.24
C ARG A 257 16.64 -27.36 23.05
N PRO A 258 17.18 -26.16 23.33
CA PRO A 258 18.39 -26.03 24.14
C PRO A 258 18.25 -26.77 25.48
N GLY A 259 19.21 -27.66 25.78
CA GLY A 259 19.24 -28.46 27.01
C GLY A 259 18.21 -29.58 27.09
N LYS A 260 17.55 -29.92 25.98
CA LYS A 260 16.48 -30.92 25.92
C LYS A 260 16.76 -32.04 24.93
N THR A 261 16.18 -33.20 25.21
CA THR A 261 16.10 -34.33 24.28
C THR A 261 15.11 -34.04 23.14
N LEU A 262 14.96 -34.96 22.18
CA LEU A 262 13.97 -34.85 21.12
C LEU A 262 12.52 -34.94 21.64
N THR A 263 12.30 -35.64 22.76
CA THR A 263 11.01 -35.78 23.44
C THR A 263 10.69 -34.58 24.34
N GLY A 264 11.65 -33.66 24.55
CA GLY A 264 11.47 -32.46 25.38
C GLY A 264 11.85 -32.64 26.85
N GLU A 265 12.35 -33.82 27.24
CA GLU A 265 12.93 -34.08 28.56
C GLU A 265 14.28 -33.34 28.71
N THR A 266 14.73 -33.14 29.94
CA THR A 266 16.08 -32.60 30.18
C THR A 266 17.12 -33.58 29.66
N ALA A 267 18.09 -33.10 28.89
CA ALA A 267 19.18 -33.92 28.39
C ALA A 267 20.04 -34.45 29.56
N GLU A 268 20.66 -35.63 29.41
CA GLU A 268 21.40 -36.30 30.50
C GLU A 268 22.57 -35.43 31.00
N ASP A 269 23.31 -34.85 30.08
CA ASP A 269 24.38 -33.86 30.30
C ASP A 269 23.88 -32.54 30.92
N MET A 270 22.56 -32.37 31.08
CA MET A 270 21.94 -31.25 31.78
C MET A 270 21.31 -31.65 33.13
N LEU A 271 21.46 -32.91 33.57
CA LEU A 271 21.06 -33.37 34.90
C LEU A 271 22.15 -33.06 35.95
N CYS A 272 21.75 -32.92 37.21
CA CYS A 272 22.67 -32.78 38.34
C CYS A 272 22.04 -33.38 39.60
N ALA A 273 22.88 -33.78 40.56
CA ALA A 273 22.45 -34.45 41.79
C ALA A 273 21.53 -35.68 41.55
N ASP A 274 21.69 -36.35 40.41
CA ASP A 274 20.86 -37.48 39.97
C ASP A 274 21.52 -38.85 40.21
N LYS A 275 22.75 -38.90 40.75
CA LYS A 275 23.47 -40.15 41.01
C LYS A 275 24.04 -40.25 42.42
N THR A 276 24.04 -41.47 42.93
CA THR A 276 24.73 -41.85 44.16
C THR A 276 26.23 -42.07 43.93
N PRO A 277 27.08 -41.90 44.97
CA PRO A 277 28.50 -42.27 44.89
C PRO A 277 28.73 -43.71 44.43
N GLU A 278 27.88 -44.66 44.84
CA GLU A 278 27.96 -46.07 44.50
C GLU A 278 27.72 -46.31 43.01
N GLU A 279 26.73 -45.63 42.42
CA GLU A 279 26.47 -45.69 40.97
C GLU A 279 27.66 -45.17 40.17
N VAL A 280 28.18 -43.98 40.52
CA VAL A 280 29.35 -43.39 39.84
C VAL A 280 30.60 -44.27 39.99
N ARG A 281 30.82 -44.89 41.15
CA ARG A 281 31.96 -45.79 41.38
C ARG A 281 31.95 -47.01 40.46
N ARG A 282 30.76 -47.49 40.06
CA ARG A 282 30.61 -48.62 39.13
C ARG A 282 30.90 -48.25 37.68
N MET A 283 30.82 -46.96 37.32
CA MET A 283 31.03 -46.50 35.94
C MET A 283 32.49 -46.59 35.51
N HIS A 284 33.44 -46.31 36.41
CA HIS A 284 34.87 -46.39 36.10
C HIS A 284 35.72 -46.60 37.36
N ARG A 285 36.69 -47.54 37.31
CA ARG A 285 37.50 -47.94 38.48
C ARG A 285 38.27 -46.80 39.17
N LEU A 286 38.58 -45.72 38.44
CA LEU A 286 39.35 -44.58 38.97
C LEU A 286 38.50 -43.56 39.75
N PHE A 287 37.17 -43.63 39.72
CA PHE A 287 36.32 -42.69 40.46
C PHE A 287 36.52 -42.73 41.98
N GLY A 288 37.08 -43.82 42.52
CA GLY A 288 37.37 -43.92 43.95
C GLY A 288 38.26 -42.80 44.50
N LEU A 289 39.07 -42.15 43.66
CA LEU A 289 39.86 -40.97 44.02
C LEU A 289 38.98 -39.72 44.08
N GLN A 290 38.31 -39.37 42.97
CA GLN A 290 37.46 -38.18 42.89
C GLN A 290 36.28 -38.21 43.89
N LEU A 291 35.68 -39.36 44.18
CA LEU A 291 34.59 -39.46 45.16
C LEU A 291 35.02 -39.13 46.60
N LYS A 292 36.31 -39.25 46.93
CA LYS A 292 36.89 -38.92 48.24
C LYS A 292 37.48 -37.51 48.30
N ALA A 293 37.67 -36.86 47.15
CA ALA A 293 38.25 -35.54 47.06
C ALA A 293 37.25 -34.47 47.53
N SER A 294 37.79 -33.38 48.07
CA SER A 294 37.03 -32.15 48.36
C SER A 294 36.69 -31.41 47.07
N ASP A 295 35.66 -30.57 47.10
CA ASP A 295 35.28 -29.76 45.93
C ASP A 295 36.45 -28.89 45.44
N LYS A 296 37.31 -28.39 46.34
CA LYS A 296 38.51 -27.63 45.99
C LYS A 296 39.47 -28.45 45.12
N GLU A 297 39.70 -29.72 45.47
CA GLU A 297 40.56 -30.63 44.71
C GLU A 297 39.91 -31.02 43.37
N LEU A 298 38.59 -31.23 43.36
CA LEU A 298 37.84 -31.53 42.13
C LEU A 298 37.89 -30.36 41.13
N PHE A 299 37.73 -29.12 41.59
CA PHE A 299 37.90 -27.95 40.74
C PHE A 299 39.36 -27.76 40.29
N ALA A 300 40.35 -28.14 41.10
CA ALA A 300 41.75 -28.14 40.68
C ALA A 300 41.99 -29.13 39.52
N ASP A 301 41.41 -30.34 39.59
CA ASP A 301 41.42 -31.32 38.50
C ASP A 301 40.77 -30.76 37.21
N MET A 302 39.67 -30.01 37.33
CA MET A 302 39.03 -29.33 36.19
C MET A 302 39.93 -28.23 35.60
N HIS A 303 40.59 -27.42 36.43
CA HIS A 303 41.52 -26.39 35.94
C HIS A 303 42.76 -27.01 35.25
N MET A 304 43.25 -28.16 35.74
CA MET A 304 44.31 -28.90 35.06
C MET A 304 43.87 -29.38 33.67
N LEU A 305 42.64 -29.91 33.55
CA LEU A 305 42.05 -30.28 32.27
C LEU A 305 41.95 -29.08 31.33
N ALA A 306 41.47 -27.94 31.82
CA ALA A 306 41.39 -26.71 31.04
C ALA A 306 42.76 -26.25 30.52
N GLY A 307 43.80 -26.29 31.37
CA GLY A 307 45.16 -25.91 30.98
C GLY A 307 45.73 -26.76 29.84
N MET A 308 45.40 -28.06 29.80
CA MET A 308 45.80 -28.94 28.69
C MET A 308 45.09 -28.59 27.37
N GLY A 309 43.87 -28.05 27.44
CA GLY A 309 43.03 -27.73 26.28
C GLY A 309 43.08 -26.28 25.81
N SER A 310 44.06 -25.47 26.26
CA SER A 310 44.08 -24.03 25.93
C SER A 310 45.48 -23.48 25.61
N LEU A 311 46.36 -24.30 25.04
CA LEU A 311 47.77 -23.99 24.81
C LEU A 311 48.04 -22.85 23.81
N SER A 312 47.06 -22.48 22.96
CA SER A 312 47.17 -21.38 21.99
C SER A 312 46.13 -20.28 22.22
N GLY A 313 45.60 -20.19 23.44
CA GLY A 313 44.53 -19.25 23.83
C GLY A 313 43.30 -19.96 24.40
N GLY A 314 42.35 -19.19 24.94
CA GLY A 314 41.10 -19.73 25.52
C GLY A 314 41.19 -20.18 26.98
N GLY A 315 42.37 -20.06 27.63
CA GLY A 315 42.51 -20.37 29.05
C GLY A 315 41.62 -19.51 29.93
N GLU A 316 41.45 -18.23 29.58
CA GLU A 316 40.50 -17.32 30.23
C GLU A 316 39.06 -17.76 30.04
N LEU A 317 38.68 -18.22 28.83
CA LEU A 317 37.35 -18.76 28.55
C LEU A 317 37.07 -19.98 29.43
N LEU A 318 37.98 -20.96 29.44
CA LEU A 318 37.80 -22.19 30.22
C LEU A 318 37.79 -21.90 31.73
N THR A 319 38.61 -20.97 32.19
CA THR A 319 38.59 -20.50 33.59
C THR A 319 37.24 -19.86 33.93
N ALA A 320 36.68 -19.04 33.03
CA ALA A 320 35.37 -18.43 33.22
C ALA A 320 34.23 -19.47 33.20
N LEU A 321 34.29 -20.48 32.33
CA LEU A 321 33.32 -21.59 32.30
C LEU A 321 33.35 -22.40 33.60
N ILE A 322 34.55 -22.75 34.10
CA ILE A 322 34.70 -23.46 35.37
C ILE A 322 34.19 -22.59 36.53
N GLY A 323 34.49 -21.28 36.52
CA GLY A 323 33.96 -20.33 37.49
C GLY A 323 32.43 -20.30 37.49
N HIS A 324 31.83 -20.20 36.30
CA HIS A 324 30.37 -20.20 36.15
C HIS A 324 29.73 -21.52 36.58
N PHE A 325 30.36 -22.66 36.29
CA PHE A 325 29.94 -23.97 36.80
C PHE A 325 29.98 -24.02 38.33
N LYS A 326 31.04 -23.47 38.93
CA LYS A 326 31.23 -23.39 40.38
C LYS A 326 30.19 -22.50 41.05
N ASP A 327 29.77 -21.41 40.40
CA ASP A 327 28.69 -20.54 40.88
C ASP A 327 27.32 -21.26 40.90
N SER A 328 27.17 -22.33 40.11
CA SER A 328 26.03 -23.26 40.16
C SER A 328 24.65 -22.60 39.99
N THR A 329 24.60 -21.53 39.19
CA THR A 329 23.34 -20.82 38.89
C THR A 329 22.47 -21.60 37.90
N GLY A 330 23.10 -22.36 37.00
CA GLY A 330 22.47 -23.05 35.87
C GLY A 330 22.03 -22.10 34.73
N THR A 331 22.32 -20.81 34.83
CA THR A 331 21.97 -19.83 33.78
C THR A 331 22.89 -20.01 32.57
N PRO A 332 22.44 -19.71 31.34
CA PRO A 332 23.30 -19.79 30.17
C PRO A 332 24.57 -18.93 30.30
N PHE A 333 25.69 -19.44 29.79
CA PHE A 333 26.96 -18.73 29.70
C PHE A 333 27.21 -18.27 28.25
N SER A 334 27.65 -17.04 28.08
CA SER A 334 28.02 -16.47 26.78
C SER A 334 29.28 -15.62 26.91
N ASN A 335 30.12 -15.62 25.89
CA ASN A 335 31.35 -14.84 25.88
C ASN A 335 31.70 -14.39 24.46
N ALA A 336 32.21 -13.16 24.31
CA ALA A 336 32.55 -12.59 23.01
C ALA A 336 33.61 -13.40 22.24
N TYR A 337 34.52 -14.07 22.94
CA TYR A 337 35.48 -14.99 22.32
C TYR A 337 34.78 -16.16 21.64
N MET A 338 33.74 -16.73 22.26
CA MET A 338 32.98 -17.83 21.68
C MET A 338 32.19 -17.37 20.45
N ASP A 339 31.58 -16.19 20.51
CA ASP A 339 30.89 -15.59 19.36
C ASP A 339 31.83 -15.37 18.18
N GLN A 340 33.04 -14.87 18.46
CA GLN A 340 34.10 -14.72 17.46
C GLN A 340 34.50 -16.07 16.86
N LYS A 341 34.74 -17.09 17.71
CA LYS A 341 35.12 -18.42 17.25
C LYS A 341 34.03 -19.08 16.41
N LEU A 342 32.76 -18.93 16.79
CA LEU A 342 31.63 -19.36 15.98
C LEU A 342 31.68 -18.73 14.59
N LYS A 343 31.80 -17.40 14.51
CA LYS A 343 31.82 -16.67 13.25
C LYS A 343 32.98 -17.07 12.32
N GLU A 344 34.14 -17.39 12.88
CA GLU A 344 35.34 -17.78 12.13
C GLU A 344 35.35 -19.26 11.71
N HIS A 345 34.49 -20.10 12.29
CA HIS A 345 34.63 -21.54 12.14
C HIS A 345 34.10 -22.08 10.79
N PRO A 346 34.87 -22.93 10.06
CA PRO A 346 34.42 -23.48 8.78
C PRO A 346 33.10 -24.25 8.86
N SER A 347 32.87 -25.05 9.92
CA SER A 347 31.60 -25.78 10.08
C SER A 347 30.39 -24.85 10.31
N PHE A 348 30.60 -23.64 10.85
CA PHE A 348 29.54 -22.62 10.92
C PHE A 348 29.26 -22.01 9.54
N HIS A 349 30.31 -21.71 8.77
CA HIS A 349 30.14 -21.28 7.38
C HIS A 349 29.36 -22.32 6.55
N THR A 350 29.71 -23.60 6.70
CA THR A 350 28.99 -24.72 6.12
C THR A 350 27.52 -24.73 6.55
N PHE A 351 27.23 -24.66 7.86
CA PHE A 351 25.87 -24.61 8.39
C PHE A 351 25.01 -23.52 7.73
N VAL A 352 25.59 -22.33 7.52
CA VAL A 352 24.88 -21.17 6.99
C VAL A 352 24.70 -21.20 5.48
N TYR A 353 25.79 -21.43 4.73
CA TYR A 353 25.84 -21.09 3.29
C TYR A 353 25.77 -22.29 2.34
N GLN A 354 25.94 -23.52 2.83
CA GLN A 354 25.87 -24.68 1.95
C GLN A 354 24.44 -24.97 1.47
N GLU A 355 24.30 -25.86 0.49
CA GLU A 355 22.99 -26.37 0.06
C GLU A 355 22.21 -26.93 1.27
N LYS A 356 20.91 -26.65 1.35
CA LYS A 356 20.07 -27.01 2.52
C LYS A 356 20.51 -26.37 3.85
N GLY A 357 21.45 -25.42 3.81
CA GLY A 357 21.82 -24.56 4.93
C GLY A 357 20.79 -23.46 5.23
N VAL A 358 21.11 -22.61 6.21
CA VAL A 358 20.21 -21.53 6.64
C VAL A 358 19.82 -20.62 5.49
N PHE A 359 20.81 -20.17 4.73
CA PHE A 359 20.60 -19.20 3.66
C PHE A 359 19.83 -19.80 2.48
N PHE A 360 20.15 -21.05 2.11
CA PHE A 360 19.42 -21.79 1.07
C PHE A 360 17.92 -21.89 1.41
N ASN A 361 17.59 -22.31 2.63
CA ASN A 361 16.19 -22.45 3.06
C ASN A 361 15.49 -21.09 3.11
N LEU A 362 16.14 -20.02 3.60
CA LEU A 362 15.50 -18.70 3.59
C LEU A 362 15.20 -18.23 2.17
N ASN A 363 16.15 -18.40 1.26
CA ASN A 363 16.02 -17.99 -0.12
C ASN A 363 14.88 -18.73 -0.84
N ASP A 364 14.82 -20.05 -0.66
CA ASP A 364 13.78 -20.92 -1.21
C ASP A 364 12.38 -20.53 -0.71
N GLN A 365 12.22 -20.35 0.61
CA GLN A 365 10.94 -19.93 1.19
C GLN A 365 10.51 -18.52 0.75
N LEU A 366 11.45 -17.57 0.62
CA LEU A 366 11.14 -16.24 0.12
C LEU A 366 10.73 -16.26 -1.35
N LYS A 367 11.35 -17.11 -2.17
CA LYS A 367 10.98 -17.29 -3.56
C LYS A 367 9.56 -17.82 -3.70
N ASP A 368 9.21 -18.86 -2.95
CA ASP A 368 7.85 -19.42 -2.92
C ASP A 368 6.81 -18.39 -2.44
N ALA A 369 7.20 -17.54 -1.48
CA ALA A 369 6.34 -16.50 -0.93
C ALA A 369 6.38 -15.17 -1.72
N SER A 370 7.09 -15.09 -2.84
CA SER A 370 7.30 -13.85 -3.61
C SER A 370 7.78 -12.67 -2.75
N GLY A 371 8.71 -12.94 -1.82
CA GLY A 371 9.26 -11.96 -0.90
C GLY A 371 8.35 -11.57 0.27
N ASN A 372 7.12 -12.10 0.35
CA ASN A 372 6.25 -11.86 1.49
C ASN A 372 6.61 -12.79 2.66
N ILE A 373 7.51 -12.33 3.53
CA ILE A 373 7.95 -13.11 4.69
C ILE A 373 6.80 -13.48 5.65
N ASN A 374 5.68 -12.76 5.65
CA ASN A 374 4.51 -13.07 6.49
C ASN A 374 3.76 -14.32 6.02
N LYS A 375 3.97 -14.76 4.76
CA LYS A 375 3.32 -15.95 4.20
C LYS A 375 4.10 -17.25 4.44
N ILE A 376 5.32 -17.17 4.96
CA ILE A 376 6.14 -18.36 5.21
C ILE A 376 5.67 -19.01 6.52
N GLN A 377 5.42 -20.32 6.49
CA GLN A 377 5.11 -21.07 7.69
C GLN A 377 6.37 -21.27 8.54
N MET A 378 6.47 -20.51 9.62
CA MET A 378 7.62 -20.50 10.53
C MET A 378 7.21 -20.89 11.96
N PRO A 379 8.14 -21.38 12.80
CA PRO A 379 9.53 -21.69 12.48
C PRO A 379 9.70 -23.00 11.70
N LEU A 380 10.72 -23.06 10.86
CA LEU A 380 11.19 -24.31 10.26
C LEU A 380 11.89 -25.16 11.34
N ILE A 381 11.21 -26.20 11.82
CA ILE A 381 11.74 -27.08 12.87
C ILE A 381 12.51 -28.24 12.23
N GLY A 382 13.82 -28.31 12.46
CA GLY A 382 14.66 -29.42 12.01
C GLY A 382 14.85 -29.52 10.49
N LYS A 383 14.49 -28.48 9.73
CA LYS A 383 14.58 -28.48 8.25
C LYS A 383 15.95 -28.08 7.73
N ILE A 384 16.72 -27.32 8.49
CA ILE A 384 18.12 -27.06 8.14
C ILE A 384 18.88 -28.37 8.32
N SER A 385 19.27 -28.97 7.20
CA SER A 385 19.90 -30.30 7.11
C SER A 385 21.37 -30.23 6.69
N SER A 386 21.93 -29.02 6.66
CA SER A 386 23.37 -28.82 6.64
C SER A 386 24.03 -29.36 7.91
N ASP A 387 25.31 -29.72 7.81
CA ASP A 387 26.11 -30.13 8.96
C ASP A 387 26.11 -29.06 10.05
N ARG A 388 25.84 -29.48 11.29
CA ARG A 388 25.89 -28.62 12.47
C ARG A 388 27.31 -28.15 12.76
N THR A 389 27.44 -27.01 13.41
CA THR A 389 28.72 -26.50 13.88
C THR A 389 29.31 -27.42 14.95
N LYS A 390 30.59 -27.76 14.79
CA LYS A 390 31.40 -28.57 15.71
C LYS A 390 32.77 -27.93 15.86
N PHE A 391 33.33 -27.98 17.07
CA PHE A 391 34.68 -27.49 17.38
C PHE A 391 35.57 -28.64 17.85
N ASN A 392 35.89 -29.56 16.93
CA ASN A 392 36.62 -30.79 17.23
C ASN A 392 37.99 -30.88 16.55
N THR A 393 38.44 -29.81 15.87
CA THR A 393 39.73 -29.77 15.20
C THR A 393 40.88 -29.61 16.21
N LEU A 394 42.13 -29.88 15.78
CA LEU A 394 43.30 -29.63 16.63
C LEU A 394 43.37 -28.15 17.05
N LYS A 395 43.00 -27.22 16.16
CA LYS A 395 42.97 -25.79 16.45
C LYS A 395 41.97 -25.45 17.55
N ASP A 396 40.81 -26.10 17.56
CA ASP A 396 39.78 -25.92 18.58
C ASP A 396 40.21 -26.46 19.93
N LYS A 397 40.89 -27.61 19.93
CA LYS A 397 41.46 -28.21 21.13
C LYS A 397 42.57 -27.36 21.74
N LEU A 398 43.32 -26.61 20.93
CA LEU A 398 44.38 -25.73 21.43
C LEU A 398 43.85 -24.38 21.88
N ASN A 399 42.69 -23.95 21.38
CA ASN A 399 42.11 -22.63 21.66
C ASN A 399 40.97 -22.67 22.70
N GLY A 400 40.77 -23.80 23.37
CA GLY A 400 39.74 -24.00 24.40
C GLY A 400 38.34 -24.33 23.89
N MET A 401 38.04 -24.17 22.60
CA MET A 401 36.66 -24.35 22.12
C MET A 401 36.16 -25.78 22.22
N THR A 402 37.00 -26.81 22.07
CA THR A 402 36.54 -28.20 22.19
C THR A 402 36.04 -28.54 23.60
N LEU A 403 36.64 -27.96 24.65
CA LEU A 403 36.15 -28.16 26.02
C LEU A 403 34.97 -27.25 26.37
N ALA A 404 34.80 -26.14 25.65
CA ALA A 404 33.68 -25.22 25.83
C ALA A 404 32.42 -25.69 25.09
N VAL A 405 32.57 -26.15 23.85
CA VAL A 405 31.52 -26.53 22.90
C VAL A 405 32.08 -27.54 21.89
N ASP A 406 32.09 -28.85 22.19
CA ASP A 406 32.63 -29.86 21.24
C ASP A 406 31.70 -30.04 20.03
N ASP A 407 30.43 -30.34 20.28
CA ASP A 407 29.43 -30.60 19.25
C ASP A 407 28.06 -30.02 19.64
N THR A 408 27.55 -29.11 18.82
CA THR A 408 26.42 -28.26 19.22
C THR A 408 25.10 -29.03 19.39
N SER A 409 24.34 -28.68 20.42
CA SER A 409 23.11 -29.40 20.81
C SER A 409 21.85 -28.85 20.17
N ALA A 410 21.78 -27.52 19.99
CA ALA A 410 20.62 -26.84 19.44
C ALA A 410 20.98 -25.52 18.74
N TYR A 411 20.09 -25.02 17.89
CA TYR A 411 20.21 -23.72 17.25
C TYR A 411 18.86 -23.00 17.12
N GLU A 412 18.92 -21.69 17.02
CA GLU A 412 17.83 -20.81 16.63
C GLU A 412 18.33 -19.82 15.59
N VAL A 413 17.55 -19.60 14.54
CA VAL A 413 17.82 -18.62 13.47
C VAL A 413 16.70 -17.61 13.48
N TYR A 414 17.05 -16.35 13.65
CA TYR A 414 16.15 -15.22 13.54
C TYR A 414 16.44 -14.44 12.27
N VAL A 415 15.37 -14.01 11.59
CA VAL A 415 15.44 -12.99 10.55
C VAL A 415 15.00 -11.68 11.20
N ASP A 416 15.96 -10.78 11.39
CA ASP A 416 15.74 -9.46 11.97
C ASP A 416 15.74 -8.39 10.88
N ASP A 417 14.93 -7.35 11.06
CA ASP A 417 14.87 -6.15 10.21
C ASP A 417 14.72 -6.44 8.70
N TYR A 418 13.84 -7.39 8.35
CA TYR A 418 13.58 -7.76 6.96
C TYR A 418 13.02 -6.59 6.14
N LYS A 419 13.54 -6.40 4.93
CA LYS A 419 13.10 -5.42 3.96
C LYS A 419 13.11 -6.02 2.56
N LEU A 420 12.00 -5.88 1.84
CA LEU A 420 11.95 -6.13 0.40
C LEU A 420 12.36 -4.84 -0.32
N THR A 421 13.54 -4.84 -0.94
CA THR A 421 14.16 -3.65 -1.56
C THR A 421 13.94 -3.59 -3.07
N ALA A 422 13.64 -4.73 -3.71
CA ALA A 422 13.10 -4.84 -5.06
C ALA A 422 12.19 -6.08 -5.12
N PRO A 423 11.41 -6.31 -6.20
CA PRO A 423 10.42 -7.40 -6.28
C PRO A 423 10.94 -8.79 -5.88
N ASN A 424 12.21 -9.07 -6.18
CA ASN A 424 12.88 -10.34 -5.86
C ASN A 424 14.13 -10.14 -4.99
N THR A 425 14.30 -8.98 -4.37
CA THR A 425 15.56 -8.60 -3.70
C THR A 425 15.28 -8.09 -2.29
N PHE A 426 16.00 -8.61 -1.30
CA PHE A 426 15.78 -8.31 0.11
C PHE A 426 17.06 -7.95 0.88
N SER A 427 16.87 -7.34 2.04
CA SER A 427 17.90 -7.14 3.06
C SER A 427 17.37 -7.57 4.43
N CYS A 428 18.21 -8.14 5.27
CA CYS A 428 17.88 -8.49 6.65
C CYS A 428 19.16 -8.69 7.48
N ASN A 429 19.03 -8.97 8.77
CA ASN A 429 20.10 -9.50 9.60
C ASN A 429 19.74 -10.92 10.02
N LEU A 430 20.57 -11.90 9.67
CA LEU A 430 20.44 -13.26 10.16
C LEU A 430 21.11 -13.36 11.52
N ARG A 431 20.33 -13.44 12.60
CA ARG A 431 20.86 -13.66 13.94
C ARG A 431 20.75 -15.14 14.28
N ILE A 432 21.88 -15.81 14.32
CA ILE A 432 21.99 -17.24 14.58
C ILE A 432 22.52 -17.43 15.99
N ILE A 433 21.77 -18.17 16.79
CA ILE A 433 22.15 -18.56 18.13
C ILE A 433 22.40 -20.06 18.13
N VAL A 434 23.57 -20.46 18.61
CA VAL A 434 23.98 -21.85 18.72
C VAL A 434 24.21 -22.17 20.18
N TYR A 435 23.68 -23.31 20.61
CA TYR A 435 23.74 -23.77 21.98
C TYR A 435 24.48 -25.09 22.07
N ASP A 436 25.15 -25.29 23.19
CA ASP A 436 25.62 -26.60 23.61
C ASP A 436 25.37 -26.80 25.11
N ASN A 437 25.41 -28.04 25.55
CA ASN A 437 25.22 -28.41 26.95
C ASN A 437 26.60 -28.48 27.63
N TYR A 438 26.84 -27.61 28.61
CA TYR A 438 28.04 -27.68 29.44
C TYR A 438 27.77 -28.56 30.65
N GLY A 439 27.86 -29.85 30.41
CA GLY A 439 27.83 -30.91 31.41
C GLY A 439 28.23 -32.22 30.75
N LEU A 440 28.32 -33.28 31.54
CA LEU A 440 28.75 -34.59 31.06
C LEU A 440 27.63 -35.60 31.14
N ASP A 441 27.57 -36.54 30.22
CA ASP A 441 26.71 -37.72 30.30
C ASP A 441 27.52 -39.00 30.60
N ALA A 442 26.85 -40.14 30.74
CA ALA A 442 27.53 -41.41 30.96
C ALA A 442 28.45 -41.81 29.78
N ALA A 443 28.14 -41.41 28.54
CA ALA A 443 28.96 -41.72 27.37
C ALA A 443 30.28 -40.93 27.39
N ASP A 444 30.29 -39.71 27.90
CA ASP A 444 31.51 -38.93 28.12
C ASP A 444 32.47 -39.64 29.07
N ILE A 445 31.95 -40.30 30.10
CA ILE A 445 32.76 -41.07 31.04
C ILE A 445 33.33 -42.32 30.42
N VAL A 446 32.58 -43.00 29.54
CA VAL A 446 33.12 -44.12 28.76
C VAL A 446 34.28 -43.65 27.90
N LYS A 447 34.19 -42.46 27.31
CA LYS A 447 35.19 -41.93 26.36
C LYS A 447 36.40 -41.29 27.04
N TYR A 448 36.19 -40.51 28.10
CA TYR A 448 37.18 -39.62 28.72
C TYR A 448 37.45 -39.94 30.20
N GLY A 449 36.83 -40.97 30.77
CA GLY A 449 36.92 -41.33 32.17
C GLY A 449 38.31 -41.75 32.66
N THR A 450 39.32 -41.86 31.79
CA THR A 450 40.73 -42.04 32.17
C THR A 450 41.38 -40.72 32.62
N ILE A 451 40.85 -39.57 32.23
CA ILE A 451 41.35 -38.23 32.57
C ILE A 451 40.69 -37.75 33.87
N ALA A 452 41.50 -37.26 34.83
CA ALA A 452 41.02 -36.86 36.16
C ALA A 452 39.99 -35.73 36.12
N GLY A 453 40.22 -34.69 35.31
CA GLY A 453 39.30 -33.56 35.18
C GLY A 453 37.89 -33.93 34.73
N PHE A 454 37.73 -34.87 33.80
CA PHE A 454 36.39 -35.35 33.38
C PHE A 454 35.67 -36.11 34.51
N ARG A 455 36.40 -36.94 35.26
CA ARG A 455 35.82 -37.59 36.44
C ARG A 455 35.45 -36.58 37.51
N ALA A 456 36.27 -35.56 37.72
CA ALA A 456 36.01 -34.52 38.72
C ALA A 456 34.77 -33.70 38.37
N TRP A 457 34.66 -33.26 37.11
CA TRP A 457 33.47 -32.61 36.57
C TRP A 457 32.21 -33.47 36.79
N TYR A 458 32.26 -34.76 36.45
CA TYR A 458 31.11 -35.65 36.62
C TYR A 458 30.68 -35.82 38.08
N VAL A 459 31.62 -35.94 39.01
CA VAL A 459 31.32 -36.03 40.45
C VAL A 459 30.71 -34.72 40.94
N LEU A 460 31.26 -33.57 40.56
CA LEU A 460 30.71 -32.26 40.90
C LEU A 460 29.26 -32.12 40.42
N GLN A 461 28.99 -32.51 39.17
CA GLN A 461 27.66 -32.42 38.57
C GLN A 461 26.65 -33.41 39.19
N HIS A 462 26.90 -34.70 39.03
CA HIS A 462 25.89 -35.73 39.28
C HIS A 462 25.77 -36.15 40.74
N VAL A 463 26.82 -35.94 41.55
CA VAL A 463 26.86 -36.35 42.96
C VAL A 463 26.82 -35.16 43.91
N ARG A 464 27.54 -34.07 43.60
CA ARG A 464 27.62 -32.87 44.46
C ARG A 464 26.60 -31.78 44.09
N GLY A 465 25.90 -31.92 42.97
CA GLY A 465 24.79 -31.05 42.60
C GLY A 465 25.20 -29.68 42.04
N TYR A 466 26.42 -29.54 41.54
CA TYR A 466 26.79 -28.37 40.74
C TYR A 466 26.00 -28.38 39.44
N LYS A 467 25.30 -27.28 39.14
CA LYS A 467 24.36 -27.23 38.03
C LYS A 467 25.09 -27.08 36.69
N PRO A 468 24.86 -27.96 35.70
CA PRO A 468 25.29 -27.72 34.34
C PRO A 468 24.49 -26.55 33.75
N PHE A 469 24.96 -26.03 32.62
CA PHE A 469 24.35 -24.86 31.98
C PHE A 469 24.49 -24.93 30.46
N LEU A 470 23.77 -24.08 29.76
CA LEU A 470 23.91 -23.92 28.32
C LEU A 470 25.05 -22.97 28.00
N THR A 471 25.97 -23.37 27.14
CA THR A 471 26.77 -22.39 26.41
C THR A 471 25.93 -21.80 25.29
N LYS A 472 26.06 -20.50 25.08
CA LYS A 472 25.31 -19.74 24.09
C LYS A 472 26.26 -18.88 23.28
N MET A 473 26.28 -19.12 21.97
CA MET A 473 27.04 -18.34 21.00
C MET A 473 26.07 -17.65 20.04
N THR A 474 26.33 -16.39 19.71
CA THR A 474 25.50 -15.59 18.81
C THR A 474 26.34 -15.02 17.67
N CYS A 475 25.90 -15.23 16.43
CA CYS A 475 26.46 -14.60 15.25
C CYS A 475 25.38 -13.82 14.51
N ILE A 476 25.66 -12.57 14.14
CA ILE A 476 24.78 -11.74 13.30
C ILE A 476 25.44 -11.56 11.94
N ILE A 477 24.74 -12.01 10.90
CA ILE A 477 25.18 -11.94 9.50
C ILE A 477 24.29 -10.93 8.75
N PRO A 478 24.83 -9.77 8.37
CA PRO A 478 24.07 -8.80 7.58
C PRO A 478 23.92 -9.28 6.13
N ILE A 479 22.67 -9.44 5.69
CA ILE A 479 22.32 -9.70 4.29
C ILE A 479 21.86 -8.37 3.68
N ARG A 480 22.43 -8.00 2.53
CA ARG A 480 22.18 -6.71 1.87
C ARG A 480 21.89 -6.94 0.40
N ASN A 481 20.76 -6.42 -0.06
CA ASN A 481 20.30 -6.43 -1.46
C ASN A 481 20.49 -7.79 -2.15
N LYS A 482 20.10 -8.87 -1.47
CA LYS A 482 20.21 -10.22 -2.01
C LYS A 482 18.99 -10.59 -2.83
N THR A 483 19.20 -11.13 -4.02
CA THR A 483 18.13 -11.70 -4.83
C THR A 483 17.81 -13.14 -4.40
N PHE A 484 16.51 -13.46 -4.29
CA PHE A 484 16.03 -14.82 -4.01
C PHE A 484 15.48 -15.56 -5.23
#